data_AF-A0A285PMH5-F1
#
_entry.id   AF-A0A285PMH5-F1
#
_cell.length_a   1.000
_cell.length_b   1.000
_cell.length_c   1.000
_cell.angle_alpha   90.00
_cell.angle_beta   90.00
_cell.angle_gamma   90.00
#
_symmetry.space_group_name_H-M   'P 1'
#
loop_
_entity.id
_entity.type
_entity.pdbx_description
1 polymer ?
#
loop_
_entity_poly.entity_id
_entity_poly.type
_entity_poly.pdbx_seq_one_letter_code
_entity_poly.pdbx_strand_id
1 'polypeptide(L)'
;MRNDEKIDINLTIEETHDNLSEEELAQQNYETALRYINIAEHMNKFEDQGKYYHRAIQYLKKVKPYKDVRPLLRELKKKKFNTRAEGKIELYKEACHIRDKAKTPNDYYSAQTIFSRIYHYEQTHPLVEKWTEPSVYAEAIKCNDSEEQMKLCEKLADEKASQLKRHSLFVSCTFIVCMLALLFFTRTVSFRQCLAGIYSHTGNYEKTWQNYEIVYMKNKDISAHEKALEYRYKSAKQAYKDGDENTAYKNYNALSKEDYKDSESKFVTLEKARVKNTKIGEVIPFAHMDWRVLDKKDGKVLLLKDNAFGSTPFDDKGQNVTWESSSVREWLNNNFLQESFTENERNSILETTVKNTPNATYKTPAGNNTKDKFFLLSCDEVAKYYDAIHETKSCWWLRTPGAAENSMSFVYKDKTVMDYGYEVTNTNITVKPAMWLNIE
;
A
#
# COMPACT_ATOMS: atom_id res chain seq x y z
N MET A 1 40.59 17.54 -0.62
CA MET A 1 41.83 18.01 0.03
C MET A 1 42.95 17.65 -0.93
N ARG A 2 43.33 18.50 -1.89
CA ARG A 2 43.99 19.81 -1.72
C ARG A 2 45.27 19.64 -0.89
N ASN A 3 46.34 19.19 -1.55
CA ASN A 3 47.75 19.44 -1.23
C ASN A 3 48.69 18.82 -2.28
N ASP A 4 48.34 18.94 -3.57
CA ASP A 4 49.38 18.93 -4.60
C ASP A 4 49.99 20.33 -4.52
N GLU A 5 50.99 20.48 -3.65
CA GLU A 5 51.88 21.63 -3.67
C GLU A 5 52.45 21.70 -5.08
N LYS A 6 51.85 22.57 -5.89
CA LYS A 6 52.54 23.27 -6.95
C LYS A 6 53.71 23.98 -6.29
N ILE A 7 54.82 23.26 -6.17
CA ILE A 7 56.14 23.83 -6.20
C ILE A 7 56.36 24.23 -7.67
N ASP A 8 55.53 25.17 -8.15
CA ASP A 8 55.97 26.14 -9.15
C ASP A 8 56.98 26.98 -8.38
N ILE A 9 58.22 26.47 -8.27
CA ILE A 9 59.35 27.37 -8.07
C ILE A 9 59.29 28.22 -9.33
N ASN A 10 58.72 29.40 -9.17
CA ASN A 10 58.91 30.54 -10.02
C ASN A 10 60.43 30.73 -10.00
N LEU A 11 61.13 30.03 -10.91
CA LEU A 11 62.45 30.42 -11.34
C LEU A 11 62.18 31.75 -12.02
N THR A 12 62.16 32.82 -11.22
CA THR A 12 62.36 34.17 -11.69
C THR A 12 63.66 34.10 -12.47
N ILE A 13 63.54 33.87 -13.78
CA ILE A 13 64.48 34.41 -14.73
C ILE A 13 64.31 35.90 -14.50
N GLU A 14 65.12 36.48 -13.61
CA GLU A 14 65.48 37.87 -13.80
C GLU A 14 66.07 37.90 -15.21
N GLU A 15 65.24 38.30 -16.17
CA GLU A 15 65.67 38.68 -17.51
C GLU A 15 66.51 39.96 -17.36
N THR A 16 67.70 39.84 -16.79
CA THR A 16 68.79 40.76 -17.05
C THR A 16 69.61 40.14 -18.18
N HIS A 17 68.99 40.08 -19.36
CA HIS A 17 69.65 39.61 -20.58
C HIS A 17 70.57 40.66 -21.23
N ASP A 18 70.64 41.86 -20.67
CA ASP A 18 71.47 42.93 -21.20
C ASP A 18 72.77 43.07 -20.38
N ASN A 19 73.87 42.55 -20.95
CA ASN A 19 75.29 42.63 -20.55
C ASN A 19 75.93 41.47 -19.73
N LEU A 20 75.56 40.20 -19.95
CA LEU A 20 76.38 39.07 -19.48
C LEU A 20 77.36 38.60 -20.57
N SER A 21 78.61 38.33 -20.19
CA SER A 21 79.59 37.67 -21.07
C SER A 21 79.21 36.19 -21.32
N GLU A 22 79.74 35.59 -22.39
CA GLU A 22 79.45 34.19 -22.74
C GLU A 22 79.87 33.20 -21.62
N GLU A 23 80.94 33.51 -20.89
CA GLU A 23 81.41 32.70 -19.75
C GLU A 23 80.50 32.82 -18.52
N GLU A 24 79.99 34.03 -18.23
CA GLU A 24 79.03 34.25 -17.14
C GLU A 24 77.68 33.56 -17.43
N LEU A 25 77.21 33.62 -18.67
CA LEU A 25 76.02 32.90 -19.11
C LEU A 25 76.22 31.38 -19.02
N ALA A 26 77.41 30.86 -19.35
CA ALA A 26 77.74 29.45 -19.20
C ALA A 26 77.76 29.01 -17.72
N GLN A 27 78.27 29.86 -16.82
CA GLN A 27 78.26 29.61 -15.38
C GLN A 27 76.82 29.63 -14.81
N GLN A 28 75.97 30.58 -15.21
CA GLN A 28 74.56 30.61 -14.82
C GLN A 28 73.79 29.37 -15.29
N ASN A 29 74.01 28.94 -16.54
CA ASN A 29 73.44 27.69 -17.07
C ASN A 29 73.94 26.46 -16.30
N TYR A 30 75.19 26.45 -15.84
CA TYR A 30 75.75 25.37 -15.02
C TYR A 30 75.09 25.30 -13.65
N GLU A 31 74.93 26.42 -12.97
CA GLU A 31 74.23 26.51 -11.67
C GLU A 31 72.76 26.11 -11.79
N THR A 32 72.10 26.54 -12.87
CA THR A 32 70.72 26.15 -13.18
C THR A 32 70.60 24.64 -13.39
N ALA A 33 71.58 24.01 -14.06
CA ALA A 33 71.62 22.57 -14.17
C ALA A 33 71.78 21.87 -12.82
N LEU A 34 72.66 22.36 -11.93
CA LEU A 34 72.83 21.81 -10.58
C LEU A 34 71.53 21.92 -9.76
N ARG A 35 70.79 23.04 -9.87
CA ARG A 35 69.47 23.18 -9.24
C ARG A 35 68.49 22.12 -9.74
N TYR A 36 68.43 21.88 -11.06
CA TYR A 36 67.57 20.82 -11.60
C TYR A 36 67.99 19.40 -11.20
N ILE A 37 69.28 19.13 -11.01
CA ILE A 37 69.76 17.86 -10.47
C ILE A 37 69.25 17.69 -9.04
N ASN A 38 69.43 18.70 -8.20
CA ASN A 38 68.96 18.68 -6.81
C ASN A 38 67.44 18.46 -6.74
N ILE A 39 66.66 19.19 -7.55
CA ILE A 39 65.21 18.97 -7.65
C ILE A 39 64.89 17.53 -8.06
N ALA A 40 65.58 16.98 -9.06
CA ALA A 40 65.39 15.60 -9.50
C ALA A 40 65.64 14.60 -8.37
N GLU A 41 66.68 14.80 -7.55
CA GLU A 41 67.04 13.91 -6.44
C GLU A 41 66.00 13.91 -5.30
N HIS A 42 65.12 14.92 -5.23
CA HIS A 42 64.08 15.05 -4.21
C HIS A 42 62.65 14.78 -4.72
N MET A 43 62.47 14.42 -6.01
CA MET A 43 61.14 14.05 -6.51
C MET A 43 60.79 12.61 -6.13
N ASN A 44 59.54 12.38 -5.73
CA ASN A 44 59.03 11.05 -5.38
C ASN A 44 58.60 10.21 -6.59
N LYS A 45 58.19 10.85 -7.70
CA LYS A 45 57.74 10.16 -8.92
C LYS A 45 58.88 10.08 -9.92
N PHE A 46 59.18 8.87 -10.41
CA PHE A 46 60.27 8.67 -11.36
C PHE A 46 60.08 9.43 -12.68
N GLU A 47 58.84 9.73 -13.09
CA GLU A 47 58.58 10.56 -14.28
C GLU A 47 59.07 11.99 -14.09
N ASP A 48 58.83 12.57 -12.90
CA ASP A 48 59.30 13.90 -12.54
C ASP A 48 60.81 13.92 -12.37
N GLN A 49 61.38 12.90 -11.72
CA GLN A 49 62.84 12.70 -11.64
C GLN A 49 63.46 12.71 -13.06
N GLY A 50 62.91 11.89 -13.98
CA GLY A 50 63.37 11.80 -15.37
C GLY A 50 63.24 13.11 -16.15
N LYS A 51 62.17 13.89 -15.91
CA LYS A 51 61.94 15.22 -16.50
C LYS A 51 62.98 16.24 -16.04
N TYR A 52 63.29 16.30 -14.75
CA TYR A 52 64.28 17.24 -14.22
C TYR A 52 65.71 16.86 -14.59
N TYR A 53 66.06 15.56 -14.61
CA TYR A 53 67.32 15.12 -15.18
C TYR A 53 67.44 15.49 -16.66
N HIS A 54 66.35 15.42 -17.44
CA HIS A 54 66.36 15.86 -18.83
C HIS A 54 66.66 17.36 -18.97
N ARG A 55 66.02 18.20 -18.15
CA ARG A 55 66.28 19.65 -18.11
C ARG A 55 67.72 19.95 -17.73
N ALA A 56 68.25 19.33 -16.67
CA ALA A 56 69.65 19.46 -16.27
C ALA A 56 70.62 19.12 -17.42
N ILE A 57 70.36 18.02 -18.14
CA ILE A 57 71.16 17.62 -19.31
C ILE A 57 71.08 18.67 -20.43
N GLN A 58 69.92 19.29 -20.68
CA GLN A 58 69.77 20.34 -21.70
C GLN A 58 70.60 21.58 -21.35
N TYR A 59 70.58 22.02 -20.09
CA TYR A 59 71.39 23.15 -19.63
C TYR A 59 72.88 22.84 -19.70
N LEU A 60 73.34 21.68 -19.21
CA LEU A 60 74.75 21.27 -19.29
C LEU A 60 75.27 21.17 -20.72
N LYS A 61 74.41 20.82 -21.70
CA LYS A 61 74.82 20.83 -23.12
C LYS A 61 75.20 22.23 -23.62
N LYS A 62 74.55 23.29 -23.12
CA LYS A 62 74.87 24.68 -23.46
C LYS A 62 76.20 25.14 -22.85
N VAL A 63 76.57 24.57 -21.69
CA VAL A 63 77.82 24.87 -20.95
C VAL A 63 79.04 24.19 -21.58
N LYS A 64 78.85 23.10 -22.30
CA LYS A 64 79.92 22.21 -22.81
C LYS A 64 81.11 22.91 -23.50
N PRO A 65 80.94 23.99 -24.30
CA PRO A 65 82.08 24.69 -24.91
C PRO A 65 83.00 25.40 -23.90
N TYR A 66 82.48 25.73 -22.72
CA TYR A 66 83.13 26.61 -21.74
C TYR A 66 83.61 25.87 -20.48
N LYS A 67 83.09 24.66 -20.19
CA LYS A 67 83.46 23.86 -19.01
C LYS A 67 83.44 22.36 -19.32
N ASP A 68 84.35 21.59 -18.73
CA ASP A 68 84.34 20.12 -18.90
C ASP A 68 83.22 19.45 -18.10
N VAL A 69 82.05 19.38 -18.71
CA VAL A 69 80.83 18.77 -18.14
C VAL A 69 80.56 17.36 -18.68
N ARG A 70 81.49 16.78 -19.46
CA ARG A 70 81.29 15.47 -20.10
C ARG A 70 81.09 14.32 -19.11
N PRO A 71 81.84 14.20 -18.00
CA PRO A 71 81.61 13.17 -16.99
C PRO A 71 80.22 13.29 -16.36
N LEU A 72 79.82 14.50 -15.97
CA LEU A 72 78.52 14.79 -15.36
C LEU A 72 77.36 14.49 -16.34
N LEU A 73 77.50 14.86 -17.61
CA LEU A 73 76.52 14.52 -18.66
C LEU A 73 76.36 13.00 -18.83
N ARG A 74 77.44 12.21 -18.67
CA ARG A 74 77.39 10.75 -18.74
C ARG A 74 76.65 10.16 -17.54
N GLU A 75 76.96 10.65 -16.35
CA GLU A 75 76.32 10.24 -15.10
C GLU A 75 74.82 10.55 -15.11
N LEU A 76 74.43 11.77 -15.46
CA LEU A 76 73.01 12.17 -15.46
C LEU A 76 72.19 11.43 -16.52
N LYS A 77 72.79 11.08 -17.65
CA LYS A 77 72.13 10.19 -18.63
C LYS A 77 71.87 8.83 -17.99
N LYS A 78 72.87 8.24 -17.34
CA LYS A 78 72.70 6.97 -16.63
C LYS A 78 71.62 7.05 -15.55
N LYS A 79 71.70 8.03 -14.65
CA LYS A 79 70.68 8.29 -13.61
C LYS A 79 69.29 8.41 -14.22
N LYS A 80 69.10 9.26 -15.24
CA LYS A 80 67.81 9.45 -15.92
C LYS A 80 67.18 8.14 -16.39
N PHE A 81 67.95 7.29 -17.08
CA PHE A 81 67.42 6.05 -17.66
C PHE A 81 67.27 4.93 -16.63
N ASN A 82 68.15 4.85 -15.63
CA ASN A 82 68.03 3.89 -14.51
C ASN A 82 66.79 4.17 -13.66
N THR A 83 66.65 5.39 -13.15
CA THR A 83 65.49 5.82 -12.34
C THR A 83 64.19 5.51 -13.05
N ARG A 84 64.18 5.67 -14.37
CA ARG A 84 63.03 5.39 -15.20
C ARG A 84 62.71 3.90 -15.33
N ALA A 85 63.74 3.08 -15.56
CA ALA A 85 63.60 1.64 -15.65
C ALA A 85 63.16 1.05 -14.29
N GLU A 86 63.73 1.54 -13.18
CA GLU A 86 63.35 1.16 -11.82
C GLU A 86 61.89 1.51 -11.51
N GLY A 87 61.47 2.75 -11.80
CA GLY A 87 60.09 3.18 -11.59
C GLY A 87 59.07 2.41 -12.45
N LYS A 88 59.45 2.03 -13.69
CA LYS A 88 58.65 1.12 -14.52
C LYS A 88 58.44 -0.23 -13.83
N ILE A 89 59.52 -0.84 -13.33
CA ILE A 89 59.49 -2.15 -12.67
C ILE A 89 58.63 -2.10 -11.40
N GLU A 90 58.77 -1.04 -10.61
CA GLU A 90 58.01 -0.86 -9.36
C GLU A 90 56.50 -0.73 -9.63
N LEU A 91 56.09 0.19 -10.52
CA LEU A 91 54.69 0.33 -10.89
C LEU A 91 54.11 -0.96 -11.51
N TYR A 92 54.90 -1.67 -12.31
CA TYR A 92 54.47 -2.93 -12.90
C TYR A 92 54.18 -3.98 -11.82
N LYS A 93 55.07 -4.12 -10.83
CA LYS A 93 54.87 -5.03 -9.69
C LYS A 93 53.63 -4.65 -8.87
N GLU A 94 53.42 -3.36 -8.63
CA GLU A 94 52.23 -2.86 -7.95
C GLU A 94 50.95 -3.21 -8.73
N ALA A 95 50.94 -2.97 -10.04
CA ALA A 95 49.79 -3.29 -10.90
C ALA A 95 49.47 -4.79 -10.90
N CYS A 96 50.49 -5.65 -11.01
CA CYS A 96 50.32 -7.10 -10.88
C CYS A 96 49.73 -7.48 -9.51
N HIS A 97 50.23 -6.87 -8.43
CA HIS A 97 49.75 -7.16 -7.08
C HIS A 97 48.26 -6.83 -6.91
N ILE A 98 47.83 -5.67 -7.43
CA ILE A 98 46.42 -5.25 -7.38
C ILE A 98 45.55 -6.19 -8.20
N ARG A 99 45.97 -6.53 -9.43
CA ARG A 99 45.26 -7.45 -10.32
C ARG A 99 45.09 -8.84 -9.67
N ASP A 100 46.16 -9.40 -9.13
CA ASP A 100 46.17 -10.77 -8.61
C ASP A 100 45.34 -10.90 -7.31
N LYS A 101 45.14 -9.80 -6.58
CA LYS A 101 44.31 -9.75 -5.37
C LYS A 101 42.92 -9.12 -5.58
N ALA A 102 42.55 -8.81 -6.81
CA ALA A 102 41.30 -8.14 -7.13
C ALA A 102 40.08 -8.93 -6.65
N LYS A 103 39.19 -8.25 -5.90
CA LYS A 103 37.91 -8.82 -5.44
C LYS A 103 36.73 -8.23 -6.22
N THR A 104 36.91 -7.04 -6.78
CA THR A 104 35.90 -6.29 -7.50
C THR A 104 36.39 -5.92 -8.91
N PRO A 105 35.47 -5.63 -9.86
CA PRO A 105 35.84 -5.08 -11.16
C PRO A 105 36.67 -3.80 -11.05
N ASN A 106 36.42 -2.98 -10.02
CA ASN A 106 37.13 -1.73 -9.82
C ASN A 106 38.61 -1.92 -9.44
N ASP A 107 38.95 -3.03 -8.78
CA ASP A 107 40.34 -3.38 -8.48
C ASP A 107 41.10 -3.69 -9.79
N TYR A 108 40.46 -4.39 -10.73
CA TYR A 108 41.02 -4.63 -12.05
C TYR A 108 41.18 -3.33 -12.86
N TYR A 109 40.21 -2.41 -12.82
CA TYR A 109 40.36 -1.09 -13.45
C TYR A 109 41.48 -0.25 -12.81
N SER A 110 41.73 -0.42 -11.51
CA SER A 110 42.84 0.24 -10.82
C SER A 110 44.19 -0.28 -11.32
N ALA A 111 44.36 -1.61 -11.43
CA ALA A 111 45.54 -2.22 -12.04
C ALA A 111 45.71 -1.81 -13.51
N GLN A 112 44.62 -1.81 -14.29
CA GLN A 112 44.58 -1.36 -15.69
C GLN A 112 45.12 0.06 -15.84
N THR A 113 44.75 0.97 -14.94
CA THR A 113 45.17 2.37 -14.97
C THR A 113 46.69 2.49 -14.80
N ILE A 114 47.29 1.68 -13.91
CA ILE A 114 48.75 1.66 -13.71
C ILE A 114 49.47 1.09 -14.95
N PHE A 115 48.99 -0.02 -15.52
CA PHE A 115 49.54 -0.57 -16.76
C PHE A 115 49.43 0.42 -17.93
N SER A 116 48.29 1.12 -18.04
CA SER A 116 48.10 2.19 -19.03
C SER A 116 49.10 3.33 -18.86
N ARG A 117 49.33 3.78 -17.61
CA ARG A 117 50.34 4.80 -17.31
C ARG A 117 51.73 4.36 -17.74
N ILE A 118 52.12 3.12 -17.45
CA ILE A 118 53.41 2.55 -17.86
C ILE A 118 53.53 2.56 -19.39
N TYR A 119 52.52 2.01 -20.09
CA TYR A 119 52.51 1.90 -21.55
C TYR A 119 52.65 3.27 -22.24
N HIS A 120 51.80 4.23 -21.91
CA HIS A 120 51.82 5.56 -22.55
C HIS A 120 53.11 6.34 -22.24
N TYR A 121 53.65 6.18 -21.03
CA TYR A 121 54.92 6.80 -20.66
C TYR A 121 56.10 6.19 -21.44
N GLU A 122 56.06 4.90 -21.76
CA GLU A 122 57.04 4.22 -22.62
C GLU A 122 56.96 4.65 -24.08
N GLN A 123 55.78 4.95 -24.63
CA GLN A 123 55.65 5.41 -26.01
C GLN A 123 56.35 6.76 -26.24
N THR A 124 56.21 7.70 -25.29
CA THR A 124 56.77 9.05 -25.42
C THR A 124 58.23 9.14 -24.99
N HIS A 125 58.70 8.15 -24.26
CA HIS A 125 60.06 8.07 -23.78
C HIS A 125 60.50 6.61 -23.97
N PRO A 126 61.35 6.21 -24.90
CA PRO A 126 61.85 4.83 -24.93
C PRO A 126 63.02 4.65 -23.93
N LEU A 127 63.19 3.46 -23.35
CA LEU A 127 64.41 3.12 -22.63
C LEU A 127 65.55 2.93 -23.63
N VAL A 128 66.78 3.23 -23.21
CA VAL A 128 67.97 3.11 -24.07
C VAL A 128 69.01 2.26 -23.36
N GLU A 129 69.28 1.07 -23.90
CA GLU A 129 70.20 0.08 -23.33
C GLU A 129 71.57 0.68 -22.98
N LYS A 130 72.17 1.44 -23.90
CA LYS A 130 73.47 2.10 -23.71
C LYS A 130 73.58 2.95 -22.44
N TRP A 131 72.46 3.53 -21.99
CA TRP A 131 72.42 4.45 -20.85
C TRP A 131 71.75 3.85 -19.62
N THR A 132 71.40 2.56 -19.64
CA THR A 132 70.73 1.88 -18.52
C THR A 132 71.67 0.79 -18.00
N GLU A 133 71.70 0.57 -16.69
CA GLU A 133 72.47 -0.53 -16.11
C GLU A 133 71.91 -1.87 -16.63
N PRO A 134 72.77 -2.81 -17.09
CA PRO A 134 72.31 -4.01 -17.81
C PRO A 134 71.28 -4.86 -17.07
N SER A 135 71.42 -5.03 -15.75
CA SER A 135 70.49 -5.80 -14.92
C SER A 135 69.11 -5.15 -14.82
N VAL A 136 69.08 -3.83 -14.67
CA VAL A 136 67.84 -3.03 -14.57
C VAL A 136 67.13 -3.00 -15.93
N TYR A 137 67.90 -2.85 -17.02
CA TYR A 137 67.35 -2.91 -18.37
C TYR A 137 66.70 -4.27 -18.66
N ALA A 138 67.38 -5.37 -18.34
CA ALA A 138 66.86 -6.72 -18.54
C ALA A 138 65.53 -6.96 -17.78
N GLU A 139 65.40 -6.43 -16.56
CA GLU A 139 64.16 -6.53 -15.77
C GLU A 139 63.04 -5.63 -16.32
N ALA A 140 63.36 -4.40 -16.75
CA ALA A 140 62.39 -3.47 -17.31
C ALA A 140 61.80 -3.93 -18.65
N ILE A 141 62.57 -4.68 -19.45
CA ILE A 141 62.09 -5.29 -20.69
C ILE A 141 61.03 -6.36 -20.44
N LYS A 142 61.09 -7.07 -19.30
CA LYS A 142 60.03 -8.04 -18.92
C LYS A 142 58.69 -7.37 -18.66
N CYS A 143 58.67 -6.05 -18.42
CA CYS A 143 57.46 -5.25 -18.18
C CYS A 143 56.87 -4.65 -19.47
N ASN A 144 57.39 -4.99 -20.66
CA ASN A 144 56.95 -4.44 -21.95
C ASN A 144 55.55 -4.91 -22.37
N ASP A 145 55.01 -5.94 -21.71
CA ASP A 145 53.66 -6.47 -21.95
C ASP A 145 52.55 -5.63 -21.30
N SER A 146 52.86 -4.42 -20.83
CA SER A 146 51.90 -3.55 -20.13
C SER A 146 50.62 -3.27 -20.94
N GLU A 147 50.69 -3.20 -22.27
CA GLU A 147 49.49 -3.08 -23.12
C GLU A 147 48.60 -4.32 -23.05
N GLU A 148 49.19 -5.51 -23.08
CA GLU A 148 48.47 -6.78 -22.98
C GLU A 148 47.89 -6.96 -21.58
N GLN A 149 48.63 -6.59 -20.53
CA GLN A 149 48.16 -6.62 -19.15
C GLN A 149 46.99 -5.66 -18.90
N MET A 150 47.01 -4.48 -19.53
CA MET A 150 45.89 -3.54 -19.50
C MET A 150 44.62 -4.16 -20.10
N LYS A 151 44.72 -4.76 -21.29
CA LYS A 151 43.58 -5.44 -21.96
C LYS A 151 43.10 -6.66 -21.17
N LEU A 152 44.02 -7.37 -20.51
CA LEU A 152 43.67 -8.49 -19.64
C LEU A 152 42.86 -8.02 -18.43
N CYS A 153 43.27 -6.93 -17.76
CA CYS A 153 42.53 -6.38 -16.63
C CYS A 153 41.11 -5.98 -17.01
N GLU A 154 40.90 -5.40 -18.20
CA GLU A 154 39.56 -5.08 -18.72
C GLU A 154 38.67 -6.31 -18.83
N LYS A 155 39.17 -7.39 -19.47
CA LYS A 155 38.44 -8.65 -19.60
C LYS A 155 38.09 -9.26 -18.24
N LEU A 156 39.06 -9.28 -17.32
CA LEU A 156 38.85 -9.81 -15.97
C LEU A 156 37.82 -8.98 -15.18
N ALA A 157 37.80 -7.65 -15.37
CA ALA A 157 36.80 -6.77 -14.78
C ALA A 157 35.38 -7.12 -15.27
N ASP A 158 35.22 -7.31 -16.58
CA ASP A 158 33.94 -7.65 -17.20
C ASP A 158 33.43 -9.04 -16.80
N GLU A 159 34.33 -10.04 -16.76
CA GLU A 159 34.04 -11.38 -16.25
C GLU A 159 33.58 -11.34 -14.79
N LYS A 160 34.30 -10.58 -13.95
CA LYS A 160 33.97 -10.42 -12.53
C LYS A 160 32.64 -9.70 -12.33
N ALA A 161 32.37 -8.64 -13.10
CA ALA A 161 31.12 -7.91 -13.07
C ALA A 161 29.94 -8.80 -13.46
N SER A 162 30.11 -9.62 -14.50
CA SER A 162 29.13 -10.60 -14.95
C SER A 162 28.86 -11.69 -13.90
N GLN A 163 29.92 -12.19 -13.26
CA GLN A 163 29.82 -13.17 -12.18
C GLN A 163 29.01 -12.62 -11.00
N LEU A 164 29.33 -11.39 -10.54
CA LEU A 164 28.64 -10.75 -9.43
C LEU A 164 27.16 -10.47 -9.74
N LYS A 165 26.85 -10.00 -10.96
CA LYS A 165 25.46 -9.80 -11.41
C LYS A 165 24.65 -11.09 -11.39
N ARG A 166 25.21 -12.20 -11.91
CA ARG A 166 24.54 -13.52 -11.89
C ARG A 166 24.27 -14.00 -10.46
N HIS A 167 25.24 -13.87 -9.56
CA HIS A 167 25.08 -14.26 -8.16
C HIS A 167 24.01 -13.40 -7.45
N SER A 168 24.05 -12.08 -7.64
CA SER A 168 23.05 -11.15 -7.07
C SER A 168 21.64 -11.45 -7.57
N LEU A 169 21.48 -11.72 -8.87
CA LEU A 169 20.20 -12.07 -9.46
C LEU A 169 19.69 -13.41 -8.92
N PHE A 170 20.54 -14.43 -8.84
CA PHE A 170 20.18 -15.72 -8.26
C PHE A 170 19.67 -15.58 -6.81
N VAL A 171 20.44 -14.91 -5.94
CA VAL A 171 20.05 -14.68 -4.53
C VAL A 171 18.72 -13.94 -4.43
N SER A 172 18.53 -12.89 -5.25
CA SER A 172 17.28 -12.12 -5.27
C SER A 172 16.09 -12.96 -5.71
N CYS A 173 16.24 -13.75 -6.78
CA CYS A 173 15.20 -14.66 -7.26
C CYS A 173 14.86 -15.73 -6.21
N THR A 174 15.86 -16.33 -5.56
CA THR A 174 15.63 -17.31 -4.49
C THR A 174 14.84 -16.69 -3.34
N PHE A 175 15.20 -15.48 -2.91
CA PHE A 175 14.46 -14.77 -1.85
C PHE A 175 12.99 -14.54 -2.23
N ILE A 176 12.73 -14.09 -3.46
CA ILE A 176 11.36 -13.88 -3.97
C ILE A 176 10.58 -15.20 -3.98
N VAL A 177 11.19 -16.30 -4.46
CA VAL A 177 10.55 -17.62 -4.47
C VAL A 177 10.22 -18.10 -3.05
N CYS A 178 11.12 -17.91 -2.08
CA CYS A 178 10.86 -18.23 -0.69
C CYS A 178 9.69 -17.40 -0.11
N MET A 179 9.65 -16.10 -0.39
CA MET A 179 8.56 -15.23 0.04
C MET A 179 7.21 -15.65 -0.57
N LEU A 180 7.20 -15.98 -1.86
CA LEU A 180 6.00 -16.50 -2.53
C LEU A 180 5.57 -17.84 -1.93
N ALA A 181 6.50 -18.77 -1.68
CA ALA A 181 6.21 -20.06 -1.07
C ALA A 181 5.58 -19.90 0.33
N LEU A 182 6.09 -18.97 1.15
CA LEU A 182 5.49 -18.63 2.45
C LEU A 182 4.07 -18.07 2.27
N LEU A 183 3.87 -17.15 1.34
CA LEU A 183 2.54 -16.59 1.06
C LEU A 183 1.55 -17.68 0.61
N PHE A 184 1.96 -18.59 -0.28
CA PHE A 184 1.13 -19.73 -0.68
C PHE A 184 0.84 -20.66 0.50
N PHE A 185 1.83 -20.93 1.35
CA PHE A 185 1.65 -21.74 2.56
C PHE A 185 0.58 -21.15 3.50
N THR A 186 0.58 -19.83 3.72
CA THR A 186 -0.46 -19.17 4.54
C THR A 186 -1.89 -19.26 3.98
N ARG A 187 -2.02 -19.62 2.71
CA ARG A 187 -3.31 -19.82 2.04
C ARG A 187 -3.77 -21.28 2.08
N THR A 188 -2.95 -22.22 2.53
CA THR A 188 -3.36 -23.63 2.59
C THR A 188 -4.46 -23.86 3.62
N VAL A 189 -5.30 -24.87 3.39
CA VAL A 189 -6.36 -25.28 4.33
C VAL A 189 -5.76 -25.70 5.67
N SER A 190 -4.71 -26.51 5.68
CA SER A 190 -4.05 -26.99 6.89
C SER A 190 -3.49 -25.85 7.74
N PHE A 191 -2.89 -24.83 7.12
CA PHE A 191 -2.42 -23.65 7.85
C PHE A 191 -3.58 -22.87 8.49
N ARG A 192 -4.70 -22.71 7.78
CA ARG A 192 -5.89 -22.03 8.31
C ARG A 192 -6.55 -22.81 9.46
N GLN A 193 -6.60 -24.14 9.36
CA GLN A 193 -7.05 -25.00 10.46
C GLN A 193 -6.14 -24.88 11.69
N CYS A 194 -4.83 -24.85 11.49
CA CYS A 194 -3.85 -24.63 12.56
C CYS A 194 -4.06 -23.27 13.24
N LEU A 195 -4.18 -22.19 12.46
CA LEU A 195 -4.48 -20.85 13.00
C LEU A 195 -5.80 -20.82 13.78
N ALA A 196 -6.85 -21.47 13.27
CA ALA A 196 -8.13 -21.55 13.98
C ALA A 196 -7.98 -22.22 15.36
N GLY A 197 -7.19 -23.29 15.44
CA GLY A 197 -6.85 -23.97 16.69
C GLY A 197 -6.05 -23.08 17.65
N ILE A 198 -5.04 -22.36 17.17
CA ILE A 198 -4.28 -21.41 18.02
C ILE A 198 -5.22 -20.34 18.57
N TYR A 199 -6.05 -19.73 17.72
CA TYR A 199 -6.96 -18.68 18.16
C TYR A 199 -8.01 -19.18 19.14
N SER A 200 -8.53 -20.41 18.96
CA SER A 200 -9.53 -20.96 19.86
C SER A 200 -8.94 -21.19 21.26
N HIS A 201 -7.70 -21.67 21.35
CA HIS A 201 -6.98 -21.81 22.62
C HIS A 201 -6.71 -20.48 23.31
N THR A 202 -6.45 -19.41 22.55
CA THR A 202 -6.28 -18.06 23.10
C THR A 202 -7.59 -17.33 23.44
N GLY A 203 -8.75 -17.94 23.17
CA GLY A 203 -10.07 -17.33 23.40
C GLY A 203 -10.48 -16.29 22.34
N ASN A 204 -9.74 -16.15 21.24
CA ASN A 204 -10.09 -15.23 20.15
C ASN A 204 -11.11 -15.88 19.19
N TYR A 205 -12.36 -16.01 19.65
CA TYR A 205 -13.42 -16.69 18.92
C TYR A 205 -13.71 -16.06 17.56
N GLU A 206 -13.56 -14.74 17.44
CA GLU A 206 -13.77 -14.00 16.19
C GLU A 206 -12.80 -14.49 15.10
N LYS A 207 -11.50 -14.51 15.38
CA LYS A 207 -10.52 -15.04 14.43
C LYS A 207 -10.66 -16.53 14.21
N THR A 208 -11.10 -17.29 15.21
CA THR A 208 -11.33 -18.73 15.06
C THR A 208 -12.39 -19.02 14.02
N TRP A 209 -13.60 -18.44 14.14
CA TRP A 209 -14.68 -18.76 13.21
C TRP A 209 -14.37 -18.28 11.79
N GLN A 210 -13.73 -17.11 11.64
CA GLN A 210 -13.31 -16.59 10.33
C GLN A 210 -12.34 -17.55 9.61
N ASN A 211 -11.38 -18.15 10.34
CA ASN A 211 -10.47 -19.12 9.71
C ASN A 211 -11.18 -20.43 9.33
N TYR A 212 -12.13 -20.90 10.14
CA TYR A 212 -12.95 -22.07 9.78
C TYR A 212 -13.88 -21.80 8.59
N GLU A 213 -14.47 -20.60 8.50
CA GLU A 213 -15.28 -20.18 7.35
C GLU A 213 -14.43 -20.15 6.08
N ILE A 214 -13.20 -19.60 6.14
CA ILE A 214 -12.26 -19.62 5.00
C ILE A 214 -11.96 -21.06 4.55
N VAL A 215 -11.80 -22.00 5.49
CA VAL A 215 -11.59 -23.41 5.17
C VAL A 215 -12.82 -23.95 4.42
N TYR A 216 -14.01 -23.79 4.98
CA TYR A 216 -15.26 -24.21 4.34
C TYR A 216 -15.43 -23.60 2.94
N MET A 217 -15.15 -22.32 2.75
CA MET A 217 -15.27 -21.68 1.45
C MET A 217 -14.32 -22.25 0.40
N LYS A 218 -13.17 -22.79 0.80
CA LYS A 218 -12.15 -23.35 -0.10
C LYS A 218 -12.42 -24.78 -0.53
N ASN A 219 -12.87 -25.63 0.37
CA ASN A 219 -12.99 -27.07 0.12
C ASN A 219 -14.37 -27.65 0.43
N LYS A 220 -15.35 -26.81 0.83
CA LYS A 220 -16.71 -27.20 1.22
C LYS A 220 -16.73 -28.24 2.35
N ASP A 221 -15.72 -28.22 3.23
CA ASP A 221 -15.65 -29.08 4.41
C ASP A 221 -16.75 -28.73 5.42
N ILE A 222 -17.71 -29.65 5.58
CA ILE A 222 -18.87 -29.50 6.44
C ILE A 222 -18.44 -29.37 7.92
N SER A 223 -17.42 -30.09 8.37
CA SER A 223 -16.95 -30.00 9.76
C SER A 223 -16.35 -28.62 10.05
N ALA A 224 -15.68 -28.02 9.06
CA ALA A 224 -15.20 -26.64 9.18
C ALA A 224 -16.37 -25.65 9.25
N HIS A 225 -17.44 -25.86 8.49
CA HIS A 225 -18.64 -25.02 8.56
C HIS A 225 -19.32 -25.09 9.93
N GLU A 226 -19.54 -26.30 10.46
CA GLU A 226 -20.12 -26.49 11.80
C GLU A 226 -19.31 -25.77 12.89
N LYS A 227 -17.97 -25.88 12.82
CA LYS A 227 -17.06 -25.15 13.72
C LYS A 227 -17.14 -23.64 13.53
N ALA A 228 -17.26 -23.16 12.29
CA ALA A 228 -17.45 -21.74 12.03
C ALA A 228 -18.72 -21.22 12.70
N LEU A 229 -19.86 -21.91 12.55
CA LEU A 229 -21.12 -21.53 13.22
C LEU A 229 -20.97 -21.55 14.75
N GLU A 230 -20.35 -22.60 15.30
CA GLU A 230 -20.14 -22.73 16.75
C GLU A 230 -19.29 -21.58 17.32
N TYR A 231 -18.13 -21.30 16.72
CA TYR A 231 -17.24 -20.25 17.19
C TYR A 231 -17.77 -18.85 16.90
N ARG A 232 -18.56 -18.67 15.84
CA ARG A 232 -19.24 -17.41 15.58
C ARG A 232 -20.30 -17.13 16.64
N TYR A 233 -21.02 -18.16 17.09
CA TYR A 233 -21.97 -18.05 18.20
C TYR A 233 -21.26 -17.75 19.53
N LYS A 234 -20.10 -18.37 19.79
CA LYS A 234 -19.24 -18.02 20.94
C LYS A 234 -18.76 -16.57 20.86
N SER A 235 -18.35 -16.09 19.69
CA SER A 235 -17.97 -14.69 19.44
C SER A 235 -19.14 -13.75 19.73
N ALA A 236 -20.34 -14.05 19.22
CA ALA A 236 -21.55 -13.27 19.48
C ALA A 236 -21.88 -13.15 20.97
N LYS A 237 -21.82 -14.28 21.70
CA LYS A 237 -22.02 -14.32 23.14
C LYS A 237 -20.99 -13.50 23.91
N GLN A 238 -19.73 -13.60 23.52
CA GLN A 238 -18.64 -12.86 24.17
C GLN A 238 -18.81 -11.35 23.93
N ALA A 239 -19.00 -10.94 22.68
CA ALA A 239 -19.25 -9.55 22.31
C ALA A 239 -20.45 -8.95 23.06
N TYR A 240 -21.54 -9.72 23.20
CA TYR A 240 -22.71 -9.28 23.98
C TYR A 240 -22.38 -9.05 25.46
N LYS A 241 -21.62 -9.97 26.08
CA LYS A 241 -21.19 -9.82 27.49
C LYS A 241 -20.25 -8.62 27.69
N ASP A 242 -19.40 -8.35 26.70
CA ASP A 242 -18.41 -7.27 26.74
C ASP A 242 -19.02 -5.90 26.39
N GLY A 243 -20.31 -5.85 26.00
CA GLY A 243 -20.99 -4.63 25.58
C GLY A 243 -20.69 -4.20 24.14
N ASP A 244 -20.00 -5.03 23.34
CA ASP A 244 -19.84 -4.81 21.89
C ASP A 244 -21.09 -5.27 21.14
N GLU A 245 -22.14 -4.42 21.21
CA GLU A 245 -23.42 -4.67 20.57
C GLU A 245 -23.31 -4.82 19.04
N ASN A 246 -22.34 -4.16 18.40
CA ASN A 246 -22.19 -4.20 16.94
C ASN A 246 -21.70 -5.57 16.47
N THR A 247 -20.69 -6.12 17.14
CA THR A 247 -20.20 -7.47 16.83
C THR A 247 -21.25 -8.52 17.19
N ALA A 248 -21.92 -8.40 18.33
CA ALA A 248 -23.01 -9.29 18.72
C ALA A 248 -24.14 -9.28 17.67
N TYR A 249 -24.59 -8.10 17.26
CA TYR A 249 -25.64 -7.92 16.25
C TYR A 249 -25.28 -8.57 14.93
N LYS A 250 -24.09 -8.28 14.39
CA LYS A 250 -23.64 -8.84 13.10
C LYS A 250 -23.55 -10.36 13.14
N ASN A 251 -23.02 -10.92 14.23
CA ASN A 251 -22.85 -12.36 14.36
C ASN A 251 -24.19 -13.07 14.58
N TYR A 252 -25.08 -12.57 15.44
CA TYR A 252 -26.41 -13.17 15.62
C TYR A 252 -27.28 -13.08 14.36
N ASN A 253 -27.23 -11.96 13.62
CA ASN A 253 -27.92 -11.82 12.32
C ASN A 253 -27.44 -12.85 11.29
N ALA A 254 -26.14 -13.08 11.20
CA ALA A 254 -25.62 -14.07 10.28
C ALA A 254 -25.99 -15.50 10.70
N LEU A 255 -25.97 -15.78 12.00
CA LEU A 255 -26.34 -17.09 12.54
C LEU A 255 -27.84 -17.37 12.49
N SER A 256 -28.70 -16.35 12.56
CA SER A 256 -30.15 -16.53 12.43
C SER A 256 -30.54 -16.99 11.03
N LYS A 257 -29.82 -16.53 9.99
CA LYS A 257 -30.01 -16.98 8.60
C LYS A 257 -29.61 -18.43 8.36
N GLU A 258 -28.84 -19.01 9.28
CA GLU A 258 -28.40 -20.40 9.28
C GLU A 258 -29.23 -21.24 10.27
N ASP A 259 -30.33 -20.69 10.81
CA ASP A 259 -31.19 -21.29 11.83
C ASP A 259 -30.41 -21.89 13.02
N TYR A 260 -29.30 -21.24 13.39
CA TYR A 260 -28.37 -21.81 14.37
C TYR A 260 -28.79 -21.50 15.80
N LYS A 261 -29.25 -22.51 16.55
CA LYS A 261 -29.61 -22.42 17.99
C LYS A 261 -30.61 -21.28 18.27
N ASP A 262 -30.45 -20.55 19.36
CA ASP A 262 -31.27 -19.41 19.78
C ASP A 262 -30.84 -18.08 19.13
N SER A 263 -30.03 -18.11 18.08
CA SER A 263 -29.43 -16.89 17.48
C SER A 263 -30.48 -15.92 16.97
N GLU A 264 -31.57 -16.42 16.40
CA GLU A 264 -32.66 -15.59 15.90
C GLU A 264 -33.36 -14.85 17.06
N SER A 265 -33.68 -15.52 18.16
CA SER A 265 -34.23 -14.87 19.36
C SER A 265 -33.28 -13.82 19.96
N LYS A 266 -31.96 -14.11 19.98
CA LYS A 266 -30.94 -13.14 20.41
C LYS A 266 -30.85 -11.94 19.48
N PHE A 267 -30.97 -12.17 18.18
CA PHE A 267 -30.99 -11.11 17.19
C PHE A 267 -32.21 -10.19 17.37
N VAL A 268 -33.42 -10.75 17.51
CA VAL A 268 -34.65 -9.98 17.77
C VAL A 268 -34.54 -9.17 19.07
N THR A 269 -33.92 -9.72 20.11
CA THR A 269 -33.68 -9.00 21.38
C THR A 269 -32.83 -7.75 21.14
N LEU A 270 -31.77 -7.85 20.33
CA LEU A 270 -30.91 -6.72 19.98
C LEU A 270 -31.64 -5.70 19.10
N GLU A 271 -32.47 -6.15 18.15
CA GLU A 271 -33.30 -5.25 17.34
C GLU A 271 -34.29 -4.47 18.19
N LYS A 272 -35.00 -5.13 19.11
CA LYS A 272 -35.90 -4.49 20.06
C LYS A 272 -35.19 -3.43 20.91
N ALA A 273 -33.98 -3.73 21.40
CA ALA A 273 -33.18 -2.77 22.15
C ALA A 273 -32.81 -1.54 21.31
N ARG A 274 -32.46 -1.72 20.02
CA ARG A 274 -32.22 -0.61 19.10
C ARG A 274 -33.46 0.24 18.87
N VAL A 275 -34.61 -0.38 18.58
CA VAL A 275 -35.89 0.33 18.43
C VAL A 275 -36.24 1.12 19.69
N LYS A 276 -36.01 0.54 20.88
CA LYS A 276 -36.20 1.21 22.17
C LYS A 276 -35.34 2.47 22.32
N ASN A 277 -34.14 2.50 21.75
CA ASN A 277 -33.20 3.62 21.87
C ASN A 277 -33.33 4.67 20.75
N THR A 278 -33.93 4.35 19.61
CA THR A 278 -34.14 5.27 18.47
C THR A 278 -35.12 6.41 18.79
N LYS A 279 -34.88 7.65 18.36
CA LYS A 279 -35.79 8.76 18.68
C LYS A 279 -37.08 8.72 17.84
N ILE A 280 -38.14 9.35 18.33
CA ILE A 280 -39.35 9.58 17.53
C ILE A 280 -38.98 10.40 16.29
N GLY A 281 -39.55 10.03 15.14
CA GLY A 281 -39.25 10.62 13.83
C GLY A 281 -38.07 9.96 13.10
N GLU A 282 -37.18 9.25 13.79
CA GLU A 282 -36.04 8.57 13.15
C GLU A 282 -36.43 7.21 12.55
N VAL A 283 -35.61 6.75 11.59
CA VAL A 283 -35.77 5.46 10.90
C VAL A 283 -34.83 4.43 11.52
N ILE A 284 -35.33 3.20 11.72
CA ILE A 284 -34.62 2.07 12.28
C ILE A 284 -34.94 0.79 11.49
N PRO A 285 -33.93 -0.07 11.21
CA PRO A 285 -34.16 -1.41 10.69
C PRO A 285 -34.74 -2.33 11.76
N PHE A 286 -35.78 -3.09 11.41
CA PHE A 286 -36.34 -4.20 12.18
C PHE A 286 -36.89 -5.24 11.20
N ALA A 287 -36.60 -6.53 11.43
CA ALA A 287 -36.95 -7.61 10.50
C ALA A 287 -36.50 -7.30 9.05
N HIS A 288 -35.27 -6.80 8.92
CA HIS A 288 -34.64 -6.43 7.65
C HIS A 288 -35.38 -5.35 6.82
N MET A 289 -36.31 -4.62 7.43
CA MET A 289 -37.05 -3.53 6.80
C MET A 289 -36.87 -2.22 7.56
N ASP A 290 -36.94 -1.10 6.84
CA ASP A 290 -36.86 0.23 7.44
C ASP A 290 -38.22 0.70 7.95
N TRP A 291 -38.24 1.08 9.24
CA TRP A 291 -39.40 1.55 9.98
C TRP A 291 -39.12 2.90 10.62
N ARG A 292 -40.10 3.80 10.58
CA ARG A 292 -40.08 5.09 11.24
C ARG A 292 -40.78 5.01 12.59
N VAL A 293 -40.14 5.54 13.62
CA VAL A 293 -40.70 5.60 14.98
C VAL A 293 -41.70 6.73 15.08
N LEU A 294 -42.98 6.43 15.33
CA LEU A 294 -44.04 7.44 15.45
C LEU A 294 -44.41 7.77 16.90
N ASP A 295 -44.39 6.79 17.79
CA ASP A 295 -44.83 6.96 19.18
C ASP A 295 -44.16 5.92 20.09
N LYS A 296 -44.04 6.25 21.38
CA LYS A 296 -43.52 5.36 22.42
C LYS A 296 -44.37 5.47 23.68
N LYS A 297 -44.97 4.36 24.10
CA LYS A 297 -45.80 4.32 25.31
C LYS A 297 -45.82 2.91 25.91
N ASP A 298 -45.75 2.82 27.23
CA ASP A 298 -45.99 1.60 28.00
C ASP A 298 -45.24 0.36 27.47
N GLY A 299 -43.93 0.48 27.23
CA GLY A 299 -43.12 -0.64 26.73
C GLY A 299 -43.36 -1.01 25.25
N LYS A 300 -44.04 -0.14 24.50
CA LYS A 300 -44.41 -0.38 23.09
C LYS A 300 -44.01 0.79 22.21
N VAL A 301 -43.69 0.49 20.96
CA VAL A 301 -43.30 1.49 19.96
C VAL A 301 -44.21 1.37 18.75
N LEU A 302 -44.80 2.48 18.31
CA LEU A 302 -45.52 2.55 17.05
C LEU A 302 -44.52 2.77 15.94
N LEU A 303 -44.50 1.84 14.99
CA LEU A 303 -43.65 1.87 13.82
C LEU A 303 -44.51 2.05 12.56
N LEU A 304 -44.08 2.92 11.66
CA LEU A 304 -44.66 3.07 10.32
C LEU A 304 -43.61 2.68 9.29
N LYS A 305 -43.98 1.85 8.31
CA LYS A 305 -43.09 1.45 7.24
C LYS A 305 -42.53 2.69 6.53
N ASP A 306 -41.20 2.83 6.44
CA ASP A 306 -40.60 4.07 5.93
C ASP A 306 -40.79 4.23 4.42
N ASN A 307 -40.43 3.20 3.65
CA ASN A 307 -40.70 3.09 2.22
C ASN A 307 -41.98 2.30 1.97
N ALA A 308 -42.93 2.90 1.23
CA ALA A 308 -44.23 2.30 0.91
C ALA A 308 -44.10 1.10 -0.05
N PHE A 309 -45.04 0.17 0.03
CA PHE A 309 -45.20 -0.90 -0.96
C PHE A 309 -45.89 -0.34 -2.21
N GLY A 310 -45.22 -0.50 -3.35
CA GLY A 310 -45.75 -0.09 -4.65
C GLY A 310 -46.73 -1.11 -5.23
N SER A 311 -47.62 -0.63 -6.11
CA SER A 311 -48.47 -1.47 -6.97
C SER A 311 -49.51 -2.36 -6.26
N THR A 312 -49.77 -2.15 -4.98
CA THR A 312 -50.85 -2.82 -4.24
C THR A 312 -52.00 -1.82 -4.06
N PRO A 313 -53.18 -2.05 -4.67
CA PRO A 313 -54.35 -1.20 -4.43
C PRO A 313 -54.83 -1.37 -2.98
N PHE A 314 -55.74 -0.51 -2.53
CA PHE A 314 -56.39 -0.72 -1.24
C PHE A 314 -57.29 -1.97 -1.29
N ASP A 315 -57.98 -2.16 -2.41
CA ASP A 315 -58.80 -3.35 -2.66
C ASP A 315 -58.83 -3.72 -4.15
N ASP A 316 -58.82 -5.02 -4.45
CA ASP A 316 -58.76 -5.53 -5.82
C ASP A 316 -60.13 -5.56 -6.54
N LYS A 317 -61.25 -5.51 -5.81
CA LYS A 317 -62.61 -5.68 -6.36
C LYS A 317 -63.37 -4.37 -6.48
N GLY A 318 -63.09 -3.40 -5.63
CA GLY A 318 -63.57 -2.02 -5.80
C GLY A 318 -65.02 -1.74 -5.41
N GLN A 319 -65.70 -2.63 -4.68
CA GLN A 319 -67.12 -2.50 -4.35
C GLN A 319 -67.33 -2.36 -2.84
N ASN A 320 -67.83 -1.20 -2.38
CA ASN A 320 -68.22 -0.90 -1.00
C ASN A 320 -67.30 -1.54 0.06
N VAL A 321 -66.04 -1.09 0.05
CA VAL A 321 -64.96 -1.70 0.82
C VAL A 321 -64.65 -0.84 2.04
N THR A 322 -64.54 -1.48 3.19
CA THR A 322 -64.01 -0.87 4.42
C THR A 322 -62.66 -1.49 4.77
N TRP A 323 -61.95 -0.96 5.75
CA TRP A 323 -60.72 -1.61 6.25
C TRP A 323 -60.94 -3.09 6.59
N GLU A 324 -62.02 -3.39 7.29
CA GLU A 324 -62.39 -4.74 7.75
C GLU A 324 -62.42 -5.76 6.61
N SER A 325 -62.97 -5.38 5.45
CA SER A 325 -63.22 -6.24 4.30
C SER A 325 -62.20 -6.10 3.16
N SER A 326 -61.17 -5.27 3.34
CA SER A 326 -60.21 -4.93 2.27
C SER A 326 -59.20 -6.04 1.99
N SER A 327 -58.86 -6.25 0.71
CA SER A 327 -57.81 -7.20 0.34
C SER A 327 -56.44 -6.80 0.88
N VAL A 328 -56.13 -5.50 1.04
CA VAL A 328 -54.87 -5.05 1.65
C VAL A 328 -54.75 -5.45 3.13
N ARG A 329 -55.84 -5.39 3.91
CA ARG A 329 -55.83 -5.84 5.32
C ARG A 329 -55.57 -7.33 5.42
N GLU A 330 -56.25 -8.11 4.58
CA GLU A 330 -56.09 -9.56 4.49
C GLU A 330 -54.64 -9.91 4.14
N TRP A 331 -54.09 -9.29 3.10
CA TRP A 331 -52.70 -9.50 2.70
C TRP A 331 -51.69 -9.15 3.81
N LEU A 332 -51.86 -7.99 4.46
CA LEU A 332 -50.96 -7.50 5.51
C LEU A 332 -50.93 -8.44 6.73
N ASN A 333 -52.09 -8.95 7.16
CA ASN A 333 -52.20 -9.77 8.37
C ASN A 333 -52.08 -11.28 8.12
N ASN A 334 -52.01 -11.71 6.85
CA ASN A 334 -51.76 -13.10 6.46
C ASN A 334 -50.41 -13.22 5.73
N ASN A 335 -50.41 -13.19 4.40
CA ASN A 335 -49.24 -13.51 3.57
C ASN A 335 -48.02 -12.66 3.93
N PHE A 336 -48.17 -11.34 4.02
CA PHE A 336 -47.06 -10.45 4.35
C PHE A 336 -46.44 -10.79 5.72
N LEU A 337 -47.28 -10.97 6.74
CA LEU A 337 -46.84 -11.31 8.09
C LEU A 337 -46.11 -12.66 8.13
N GLN A 338 -46.59 -13.68 7.42
CA GLN A 338 -45.99 -15.03 7.43
C GLN A 338 -44.70 -15.10 6.62
N GLU A 339 -44.64 -14.42 5.47
CA GLU A 339 -43.51 -14.49 4.54
C GLU A 339 -42.36 -13.54 4.93
N SER A 340 -42.67 -12.41 5.57
CA SER A 340 -41.68 -11.35 5.81
C SER A 340 -41.07 -11.35 7.20
N PHE A 341 -41.63 -12.12 8.15
CA PHE A 341 -41.21 -12.11 9.54
C PHE A 341 -41.02 -13.52 10.07
N THR A 342 -39.99 -13.71 10.89
CA THR A 342 -39.78 -14.95 11.65
C THR A 342 -40.82 -15.12 12.76
N GLU A 343 -40.87 -16.29 13.39
CA GLU A 343 -41.78 -16.53 14.52
C GLU A 343 -41.52 -15.57 15.70
N ASN A 344 -40.27 -15.35 16.10
CA ASN A 344 -39.96 -14.47 17.24
C ASN A 344 -40.19 -12.98 16.91
N GLU A 345 -39.98 -12.57 15.67
CA GLU A 345 -40.38 -11.23 15.21
C GLU A 345 -41.90 -11.08 15.26
N ARG A 346 -42.66 -12.04 14.71
CA ARG A 346 -44.13 -12.02 14.76
C ARG A 346 -44.67 -12.00 16.18
N ASN A 347 -44.03 -12.69 17.12
CA ASN A 347 -44.39 -12.69 18.54
C ASN A 347 -44.12 -11.33 19.21
N SER A 348 -43.22 -10.52 18.64
CA SER A 348 -42.95 -9.16 19.11
C SER A 348 -43.96 -8.14 18.58
N ILE A 349 -44.69 -8.44 17.50
CA ILE A 349 -45.72 -7.59 16.92
C ILE A 349 -47.05 -7.79 17.67
N LEU A 350 -47.61 -6.70 18.19
CA LEU A 350 -48.80 -6.73 19.02
C LEU A 350 -50.09 -6.75 18.20
N GLU A 351 -50.99 -7.66 18.55
CA GLU A 351 -52.38 -7.57 18.13
C GLU A 351 -53.02 -6.34 18.78
N THR A 352 -53.51 -5.42 17.94
CA THR A 352 -54.02 -4.12 18.35
C THR A 352 -55.48 -4.00 17.94
N THR A 353 -56.33 -3.51 18.85
CA THR A 353 -57.69 -3.11 18.49
C THR A 353 -57.63 -1.82 17.69
N VAL A 354 -57.91 -1.91 16.39
CA VAL A 354 -57.93 -0.78 15.46
C VAL A 354 -59.34 -0.21 15.41
N LYS A 355 -59.48 1.05 15.81
CA LYS A 355 -60.78 1.74 15.87
C LYS A 355 -61.13 2.36 14.53
N ASN A 356 -62.14 1.82 13.83
CA ASN A 356 -62.59 2.32 12.54
C ASN A 356 -63.73 3.33 12.74
N THR A 357 -63.40 4.61 12.60
CA THR A 357 -64.35 5.72 12.75
C THR A 357 -64.82 6.19 11.38
N PRO A 358 -66.12 6.51 11.22
CA PRO A 358 -66.63 7.11 9.98
C PRO A 358 -65.85 8.37 9.63
N ASN A 359 -65.80 8.69 8.33
CA ASN A 359 -65.16 9.93 7.88
C ASN A 359 -65.80 11.14 8.57
N ALA A 360 -65.00 12.01 9.18
CA ALA A 360 -65.50 13.13 9.98
C ALA A 360 -66.28 14.16 9.13
N THR A 361 -65.88 14.37 7.87
CA THR A 361 -66.45 15.33 6.92
C THR A 361 -67.67 14.74 6.21
N TYR A 362 -67.51 13.55 5.61
CA TYR A 362 -68.50 12.95 4.71
C TYR A 362 -69.45 11.96 5.39
N LYS A 363 -69.16 11.57 6.64
CA LYS A 363 -69.92 10.57 7.42
C LYS A 363 -69.98 9.18 6.79
N THR A 364 -69.16 8.90 5.78
CA THR A 364 -69.02 7.58 5.15
C THR A 364 -68.69 6.52 6.20
N PRO A 365 -69.47 5.43 6.30
CA PRO A 365 -69.24 4.36 7.28
C PRO A 365 -67.87 3.67 7.10
N ALA A 366 -67.22 3.32 8.21
CA ALA A 366 -65.85 2.75 8.20
C ALA A 366 -65.79 1.24 8.51
N GLY A 367 -66.93 0.56 8.63
CA GLY A 367 -67.01 -0.84 9.06
C GLY A 367 -66.80 -1.01 10.57
N ASN A 368 -66.67 -2.25 11.03
CA ASN A 368 -66.48 -2.54 12.45
C ASN A 368 -65.03 -2.30 12.87
N ASN A 369 -64.80 -2.16 14.18
CA ASN A 369 -63.45 -2.22 14.73
C ASN A 369 -62.84 -3.60 14.52
N THR A 370 -61.53 -3.64 14.26
CA THR A 370 -60.80 -4.87 13.95
C THR A 370 -59.72 -5.15 15.00
N LYS A 371 -59.16 -6.36 14.96
CA LYS A 371 -57.95 -6.73 15.70
C LYS A 371 -56.88 -7.11 14.68
N ASP A 372 -55.81 -6.32 14.63
CA ASP A 372 -54.79 -6.43 13.59
C ASP A 372 -53.39 -6.29 14.18
N LYS A 373 -52.42 -7.00 13.61
CA LYS A 373 -50.99 -6.79 13.87
C LYS A 373 -50.44 -5.66 12.99
N PHE A 374 -50.87 -5.64 11.73
CA PHE A 374 -50.58 -4.58 10.78
C PHE A 374 -51.84 -3.82 10.39
N PHE A 375 -51.74 -2.50 10.38
CA PHE A 375 -52.86 -1.62 10.01
C PHE A 375 -52.37 -0.40 9.24
N LEU A 376 -53.25 0.25 8.49
CA LEU A 376 -52.96 1.58 7.96
C LEU A 376 -53.37 2.65 8.97
N LEU A 377 -52.70 3.80 8.98
CA LEU A 377 -53.12 4.90 9.83
C LEU A 377 -54.48 5.46 9.38
N SER A 378 -55.24 6.01 10.31
CA SER A 378 -56.40 6.86 10.03
C SER A 378 -55.99 8.31 9.82
N CYS A 379 -56.90 9.14 9.29
CA CYS A 379 -56.71 10.59 9.19
C CYS A 379 -56.32 11.22 10.54
N ASP A 380 -57.02 10.81 11.62
CA ASP A 380 -56.78 11.31 12.98
C ASP A 380 -55.38 10.92 13.49
N GLU A 381 -54.92 9.70 13.18
CA GLU A 381 -53.58 9.24 13.56
C GLU A 381 -52.48 9.94 12.77
N VAL A 382 -52.70 10.26 11.49
CA VAL A 382 -51.76 11.07 10.71
C VAL A 382 -51.63 12.47 11.29
N ALA A 383 -52.76 13.11 11.65
CA ALA A 383 -52.75 14.41 12.30
C ALA A 383 -52.03 14.35 13.66
N LYS A 384 -52.28 13.30 14.46
CA LYS A 384 -51.64 13.10 15.76
C LYS A 384 -50.12 12.94 15.65
N TYR A 385 -49.63 12.20 14.66
CA TYR A 385 -48.21 11.90 14.49
C TYR A 385 -47.53 12.73 13.39
N TYR A 386 -48.11 13.88 13.03
CA TYR A 386 -47.69 14.69 11.89
C TYR A 386 -46.21 15.09 11.91
N ASP A 387 -45.69 15.43 13.09
CA ASP A 387 -44.29 15.85 13.26
C ASP A 387 -43.30 14.70 13.09
N ALA A 388 -43.72 13.48 13.46
CA ALA A 388 -42.90 12.29 13.29
C ALA A 388 -42.94 11.75 11.85
N ILE A 389 -44.02 12.05 11.10
CA ILE A 389 -44.16 11.65 9.70
C ILE A 389 -43.37 12.63 8.81
N HIS A 390 -42.61 12.07 7.87
CA HIS A 390 -41.87 12.83 6.87
C HIS A 390 -42.55 12.77 5.51
N GLU A 391 -42.21 13.71 4.63
CA GLU A 391 -42.64 13.72 3.23
C GLU A 391 -42.25 12.42 2.52
N THR A 392 -43.08 12.03 1.55
CA THR A 392 -42.96 10.74 0.86
C THR A 392 -42.90 10.93 -0.65
N LYS A 393 -42.28 9.97 -1.35
CA LYS A 393 -42.19 9.99 -2.82
C LYS A 393 -43.52 9.66 -3.51
N SER A 394 -44.39 8.94 -2.82
CA SER A 394 -45.69 8.48 -3.30
C SER A 394 -46.79 8.87 -2.33
N CYS A 395 -48.02 9.02 -2.85
CA CYS A 395 -49.22 9.06 -2.04
C CYS A 395 -49.42 7.69 -1.37
N TRP A 396 -50.02 7.65 -0.18
CA TRP A 396 -50.26 6.37 0.49
C TRP A 396 -51.60 6.30 1.21
N TRP A 397 -52.19 5.11 1.21
CA TRP A 397 -53.55 4.85 1.69
C TRP A 397 -53.70 5.00 3.20
N LEU A 398 -54.86 5.50 3.62
CA LEU A 398 -55.35 5.48 4.99
C LEU A 398 -56.53 4.54 5.11
N ARG A 399 -56.76 4.01 6.32
CA ARG A 399 -57.93 3.18 6.62
C ARG A 399 -59.21 3.98 6.89
N THR A 400 -59.16 5.31 6.81
CA THR A 400 -60.35 6.17 6.90
C THR A 400 -61.05 6.22 5.54
N PRO A 401 -62.37 5.94 5.46
CA PRO A 401 -63.12 6.06 4.21
C PRO A 401 -63.02 7.45 3.57
N GLY A 402 -63.18 7.53 2.25
CA GLY A 402 -63.27 8.80 1.52
C GLY A 402 -64.72 9.33 1.48
N ALA A 403 -65.01 10.18 0.50
CA ALA A 403 -66.32 10.80 0.31
C ALA A 403 -67.38 9.82 -0.24
N ALA A 404 -66.96 8.77 -0.93
CA ALA A 404 -67.81 7.73 -1.50
C ALA A 404 -67.49 6.35 -0.88
N GLU A 405 -68.45 5.43 -0.91
CA GLU A 405 -68.33 4.06 -0.33
C GLU A 405 -67.24 3.20 -0.98
N ASN A 406 -66.83 3.53 -2.22
CA ASN A 406 -65.75 2.86 -2.94
C ASN A 406 -64.42 3.65 -2.93
N SER A 407 -64.28 4.60 -2.01
CA SER A 407 -63.10 5.46 -1.91
C SER A 407 -62.50 5.43 -0.50
N MET A 408 -61.17 5.55 -0.41
CA MET A 408 -60.44 5.65 0.85
C MET A 408 -59.59 6.91 0.89
N SER A 409 -59.46 7.50 2.08
CA SER A 409 -58.58 8.64 2.30
C SER A 409 -57.12 8.26 2.05
N PHE A 410 -56.29 9.22 1.73
CA PHE A 410 -54.86 9.00 1.52
C PHE A 410 -54.05 10.22 1.95
N VAL A 411 -52.74 10.05 2.08
CA VAL A 411 -51.80 11.13 2.35
C VAL A 411 -51.05 11.48 1.08
N TYR A 412 -51.01 12.76 0.74
CA TYR A 412 -50.25 13.31 -0.37
C TYR A 412 -48.75 13.38 -0.04
N LYS A 413 -47.91 13.59 -1.05
CA LYS A 413 -46.43 13.55 -0.92
C LYS A 413 -45.86 14.52 0.12
N ASP A 414 -46.55 15.64 0.33
CA ASP A 414 -46.21 16.71 1.28
C ASP A 414 -46.82 16.50 2.69
N LYS A 415 -47.30 15.27 2.98
CA LYS A 415 -47.99 14.87 4.22
C LYS A 415 -49.42 15.39 4.37
N THR A 416 -49.98 16.07 3.38
CA THR A 416 -51.36 16.55 3.43
C THR A 416 -52.33 15.36 3.42
N VAL A 417 -53.28 15.35 4.35
CA VAL A 417 -54.36 14.35 4.38
C VAL A 417 -55.44 14.75 3.38
N MET A 418 -55.78 13.84 2.46
CA MET A 418 -56.83 14.00 1.46
C MET A 418 -58.05 13.14 1.90
N ASP A 419 -58.88 13.71 2.76
CA ASP A 419 -60.00 13.02 3.42
C ASP A 419 -61.20 12.74 2.50
N TYR A 420 -61.27 13.36 1.32
CA TYR A 420 -62.23 13.00 0.27
C TYR A 420 -61.87 11.68 -0.42
N GLY A 421 -60.60 11.27 -0.34
CA GLY A 421 -60.12 9.98 -0.81
C GLY A 421 -60.03 9.78 -2.32
N TYR A 422 -59.71 8.55 -2.71
CA TYR A 422 -59.64 8.11 -4.10
C TYR A 422 -60.16 6.68 -4.22
N GLU A 423 -60.53 6.26 -5.43
CA GLU A 423 -61.05 4.91 -5.71
C GLU A 423 -60.08 3.82 -5.23
N VAL A 424 -60.60 2.85 -4.46
CA VAL A 424 -59.79 1.82 -3.77
C VAL A 424 -58.99 0.90 -4.68
N THR A 425 -59.38 0.78 -5.95
CA THR A 425 -58.70 -0.02 -6.98
C THR A 425 -57.48 0.68 -7.57
N ASN A 426 -57.22 1.95 -7.19
CA ASN A 426 -56.10 2.72 -7.71
C ASN A 426 -54.76 2.17 -7.22
N THR A 427 -53.86 1.93 -8.17
CA THR A 427 -52.53 1.36 -7.92
C THR A 427 -51.41 2.39 -7.86
N ASN A 428 -51.70 3.68 -8.11
CA ASN A 428 -50.74 4.78 -7.99
C ASN A 428 -50.59 5.28 -6.55
N ILE A 429 -51.55 4.96 -5.68
CA ILE A 429 -51.48 5.19 -4.25
C ILE A 429 -50.93 3.92 -3.59
N THR A 430 -49.93 4.10 -2.74
CA THR A 430 -49.10 3.02 -2.19
C THR A 430 -49.53 2.63 -0.77
N VAL A 431 -49.03 1.50 -0.27
CA VAL A 431 -49.41 0.98 1.06
C VAL A 431 -48.28 1.24 2.07
N LYS A 432 -48.58 1.88 3.21
CA LYS A 432 -47.64 2.09 4.32
C LYS A 432 -48.22 1.54 5.62
N PRO A 433 -47.96 0.25 5.95
CA PRO A 433 -48.48 -0.31 7.19
C PRO A 433 -47.76 0.24 8.41
N ALA A 434 -48.49 0.27 9.50
CA ALA A 434 -48.04 0.55 10.84
C ALA A 434 -48.25 -0.68 11.73
N MET A 435 -47.44 -0.78 12.79
CA MET A 435 -47.55 -1.82 13.80
C MET A 435 -47.13 -1.30 15.17
N TRP A 436 -47.69 -1.87 16.22
CA TRP A 436 -47.18 -1.73 17.57
C TRP A 436 -46.20 -2.87 17.87
N LEU A 437 -44.95 -2.52 18.16
CA LEU A 437 -43.92 -3.48 18.56
C LEU A 437 -43.80 -3.50 20.08
N ASN A 438 -43.83 -4.68 20.68
CA ASN A 438 -43.44 -4.86 22.08
C ASN A 438 -41.91 -4.82 22.19
N ILE A 439 -41.38 -3.88 22.98
CA ILE A 439 -39.94 -3.70 23.21
C ILE A 439 -39.47 -4.16 24.60
N GLU A 440 -40.36 -4.76 25.39
CA GLU A 440 -40.06 -5.37 26.69
C GLU A 440 -39.73 -6.86 26.60
#